data_AF-A0A969CAL2-F1
#
_entry.id   AF-A0A969CAL2-F1
#
_cell.length_a   1.000
_cell.length_b   1.000
_cell.length_c   1.000
_cell.angle_alpha   90.00
_cell.angle_beta   90.00
_cell.angle_gamma   90.00
#
_symmetry.space_group_name_H-M   'P 1'
#
loop_
_entity.id
_entity.type
_entity.pdbx_description
1 polymer ?
#
loop_
_entity_poly.entity_id
_entity_poly.type
_entity_poly.pdbx_seq_one_letter_code
_entity_poly.pdbx_strand_id
1 'polypeptide(L)' 'MPTYNEVLTQVQCLALADQIRLLEELRKIVDRGVEVEGDDEAISAEEIAESQAALADYLAGRDRGISSKELKRKLFGEKN' A
#
# COMPACT_ATOMS: atom_id res chain seq x y z
N MET A 1 -23.75 8.01 -0.04
CA MET A 1 -22.80 7.96 -1.18
C MET A 1 -23.53 7.30 -2.33
N PRO A 2 -23.61 7.91 -3.52
CA PRO A 2 -24.21 7.28 -4.68
C PRO A 2 -23.39 6.04 -5.09
N THR A 3 -24.07 5.00 -5.57
CA THR A 3 -23.42 3.79 -6.08
C THR A 3 -22.88 4.01 -7.50
N TYR A 4 -21.93 3.18 -7.94
CA TYR A 4 -21.38 3.25 -9.30
C TYR A 4 -22.47 3.27 -10.39
N ASN A 5 -23.49 2.43 -10.24
CA ASN A 5 -24.58 2.32 -11.21
C ASN A 5 -25.46 3.59 -11.25
N GLU A 6 -25.66 4.25 -10.10
CA GLU A 6 -26.39 5.53 -10.03
C GLU A 6 -25.63 6.66 -10.72
N VAL A 7 -24.30 6.68 -10.59
CA VAL A 7 -23.46 7.68 -11.29
C VAL A 7 -23.45 7.41 -12.79
N LEU A 8 -23.30 6.15 -13.20
CA LEU A 8 -23.29 5.78 -14.62
C LEU A 8 -24.60 6.14 -15.33
N THR A 9 -25.74 5.86 -14.70
CA THR A 9 -27.06 6.20 -15.26
C THR A 9 -27.26 7.71 -15.37
N GLN A 10 -26.77 8.49 -14.41
CA GLN A 10 -26.82 9.96 -14.48
C GLN A 10 -25.99 10.51 -15.65
N VAL A 11 -24.79 9.96 -15.88
CA VAL A 11 -23.93 10.39 -17.00
C VAL A 11 -24.54 10.03 -18.36
N GLN A 12 -25.17 8.85 -18.47
CA GLN A 12 -25.85 8.43 -19.71
C GLN A 12 -27.03 9.32 -20.09
N CYS A 13 -27.67 9.98 -19.12
CA CYS A 13 -28.76 10.93 -19.36
C CYS A 13 -28.28 12.32 -19.82
N LEU A 14 -26.97 12.60 -19.81
CA LEU A 14 -26.42 13.88 -20.26
C LEU A 14 -26.38 13.97 -21.80
N ALA A 15 -26.41 15.20 -22.33
CA ALA A 15 -26.16 15.43 -23.74
C ALA A 15 -24.73 15.06 -24.11
N LEU A 16 -24.50 14.63 -25.35
CA LEU A 16 -23.18 14.17 -25.82
C LEU A 16 -22.07 15.21 -25.59
N ALA A 17 -22.37 16.50 -25.78
CA ALA A 17 -21.42 17.58 -25.52
C ALA A 17 -21.01 17.67 -24.04
N ASP A 18 -21.97 17.46 -23.13
CA ASP A 18 -21.70 17.47 -21.68
C ASP A 18 -20.96 16.21 -21.24
N GLN A 19 -21.22 15.06 -21.86
CA GLN A 19 -20.45 13.83 -21.63
C GLN A 19 -18.98 14.00 -22.03
N ILE A 20 -18.72 14.63 -23.18
CA ILE A 20 -17.36 14.92 -23.66
C ILE A 20 -16.65 15.89 -22.71
N ARG A 21 -17.31 16.98 -22.30
CA ARG A 21 -16.74 17.94 -21.33
C ARG A 21 -16.42 17.27 -19.99
N LEU A 22 -17.34 16.44 -19.48
CA LEU A 22 -17.12 15.69 -18.25
C LEU A 22 -15.93 14.74 -18.37
N LEU A 23 -15.78 14.06 -19.51
CA LEU A 23 -14.64 13.18 -19.76
C LEU A 23 -13.32 13.95 -19.81
N GLU A 24 -13.29 15.14 -20.41
CA GLU A 24 -12.12 16.02 -20.40
C GLU A 24 -11.75 16.50 -18.99
N GLU A 25 -12.74 16.82 -18.15
CA GLU A 25 -12.52 17.21 -16.76
C GLU A 25 -12.03 16.03 -15.90
N LEU A 26 -12.65 14.86 -16.04
CA LEU A 26 -12.21 13.64 -15.36
C LEU A 26 -10.80 13.24 -15.79
N ARG A 27 -10.48 13.37 -17.08
CA ARG A 27 -9.13 13.15 -17.58
C ARG A 27 -8.11 14.06 -16.91
N LYS A 28 -8.42 15.35 -16.70
CA LYS A 28 -7.53 16.26 -15.95
C LYS A 28 -7.35 15.87 -14.48
N ILE A 29 -8.30 15.13 -13.89
CA ILE A 29 -8.20 14.62 -12.53
C ILE A 29 -7.39 13.32 -12.49
N VAL A 30 -7.57 12.44 -13.48
CA VAL A 30 -6.81 11.19 -13.62
C VAL A 30 -5.36 11.45 -14.01
N ASP A 31 -5.09 12.41 -14.90
CA ASP A 31 -3.74 12.87 -15.26
C ASP A 31 -3.05 13.63 -14.11
N ARG A 32 -3.78 13.97 -13.04
CA ARG A 32 -3.22 14.43 -11.74
C ARG A 32 -2.96 13.29 -10.76
N GLY A 33 -3.23 12.05 -11.15
CA GLY A 33 -2.83 10.87 -10.40
C GLY A 33 -1.34 10.96 -10.12
N VAL A 34 -1.02 11.04 -8.83
CA VAL A 34 0.35 11.03 -8.31
C VAL A 34 1.05 9.80 -8.88
N GLU A 35 2.18 9.98 -9.56
CA GLU A 35 3.15 8.90 -9.72
C GLU A 35 3.65 8.56 -8.30
N VAL A 36 3.06 7.55 -7.68
CA VAL A 36 3.56 6.97 -6.43
C VAL A 36 4.56 5.89 -6.83
N GLU A 37 5.76 6.31 -7.22
CA GLU A 37 6.87 5.38 -7.35
C GLU A 37 7.47 5.16 -5.95
N GLY A 38 7.06 4.06 -5.31
CA GLY A 38 7.49 3.70 -3.96
C GLY A 38 6.48 4.16 -2.90
N ASP A 39 6.12 3.24 -2.01
CA ASP A 39 5.29 3.45 -0.83
C ASP A 39 5.68 4.77 -0.11
N ASP A 40 4.72 5.68 0.11
CA ASP A 40 4.90 6.91 0.90
C ASP A 40 5.02 6.60 2.41
N GLU A 41 5.61 5.46 2.77
CA GLU A 41 5.89 5.12 4.15
C GLU A 41 7.17 5.85 4.58
N ALA A 42 6.98 6.97 5.27
CA ALA A 42 8.06 7.72 5.88
C ALA A 42 8.64 6.91 7.05
N ILE A 43 9.68 6.12 6.78
CA ILE A 43 10.43 5.39 7.82
C ILE A 43 11.24 6.40 8.64
N SER A 44 11.08 6.36 9.96
CA SER A 44 11.83 7.25 10.86
C SER A 44 13.34 6.95 10.87
N ALA A 45 14.15 7.92 11.29
CA ALA A 45 15.60 7.72 11.40
C ALA A 45 15.93 6.64 12.45
N GLU A 46 15.11 6.54 13.50
CA GLU A 46 15.19 5.52 14.53
C GLU A 46 14.94 4.11 13.96
N GLU A 47 13.87 3.92 13.19
CA GLU A 47 13.57 2.63 12.55
C GLU A 47 14.64 2.20 11.55
N ILE A 48 15.24 3.15 10.82
CA ILE A 48 16.39 2.88 9.94
C ILE A 48 17.60 2.43 10.77
N ALA A 49 17.91 3.12 11.87
CA ALA A 49 19.05 2.78 12.73
C ALA A 49 18.88 1.40 13.39
N GLU A 50 17.69 1.07 13.86
CA GLU A 50 17.35 -0.25 14.41
C GLU A 50 17.52 -1.35 13.37
N SER A 51 17.02 -1.12 12.14
CA SER A 51 17.15 -2.06 11.03
C SER A 51 18.61 -2.28 10.63
N GLN A 52 19.42 -1.22 10.60
CA GLN A 52 20.85 -1.31 10.31
C GLN A 52 21.61 -2.09 11.39
N ALA A 53 21.29 -1.88 12.67
CA ALA A 53 21.88 -2.62 13.77
C ALA A 53 21.54 -4.11 13.70
N ALA A 54 20.27 -4.44 13.47
CA ALA A 54 19.82 -5.82 13.30
C ALA A 54 20.52 -6.52 12.12
N LEU A 55 20.66 -5.83 10.98
CA LEU A 55 21.37 -6.34 9.82
C LEU A 55 22.86 -6.57 10.11
N ALA A 56 23.51 -5.64 10.81
CA ALA A 56 24.91 -5.77 11.18
C ALA A 56 25.15 -6.97 12.12
N ASP A 57 24.26 -7.21 13.08
CA ASP A 57 24.34 -8.35 13.99
C ASP A 57 24.08 -9.70 13.29
N TYR A 58 23.18 -9.72 12.29
CA TYR A 58 22.99 -10.87 11.41
C TYR A 58 24.25 -11.20 10.60
N LEU A 59 24.83 -10.20 9.92
CA LEU A 59 26.06 -10.38 9.13
C LEU A 59 27.25 -10.78 10.00
N ALA A 60 27.32 -10.29 11.24
CA ALA A 60 28.34 -10.67 12.21
C ALA A 60 28.13 -12.07 12.82
N GLY A 61 27.05 -12.77 12.47
CA GLY A 61 26.70 -14.08 13.02
C GLY A 61 26.40 -14.06 14.52
N ARG A 62 26.12 -12.87 15.07
CA ARG A 62 25.71 -12.70 16.47
C ARG A 62 24.22 -12.99 16.63
N ASP A 63 23.45 -12.72 15.58
CA ASP A 63 22.09 -13.21 15.49
C ASP A 63 22.11 -14.70 15.12
N ARG A 64 21.90 -15.55 16.12
CA ARG A 64 21.76 -17.00 15.93
C ARG A 64 20.40 -17.38 15.33
N GLY A 65 19.55 -16.39 15.06
CA GLY A 65 18.17 -16.55 14.68
C GLY A 65 17.37 -17.23 15.78
N ILE A 66 16.11 -17.55 15.46
CA ILE A 66 15.28 -18.44 16.28
C ILE A 66 15.17 -19.80 15.59
N SER A 67 15.20 -20.86 16.37
CA SER A 67 15.04 -22.21 15.81
C SER A 67 13.65 -22.36 15.16
N SER A 68 13.54 -23.20 14.13
CA SER A 68 12.24 -23.48 13.48
C SER A 68 11.17 -23.93 14.49
N LYS A 69 11.57 -24.68 15.53
CA LYS A 69 10.68 -25.12 16.61
C LYS A 69 10.16 -23.94 17.43
N GLU A 70 11.04 -23.00 17.76
CA GLU A 70 10.70 -21.81 18.53
C GLU A 70 9.84 -20.82 17.73
N LEU A 71 10.11 -20.65 16.44
CA LEU A 71 9.26 -19.89 15.52
C LEU A 71 7.84 -20.50 15.45
N LYS A 72 7.75 -21.83 15.26
CA LYS A 72 6.45 -22.54 15.24
C LYS A 72 5.68 -22.38 16.53
N ARG A 73 6.36 -22.43 17.69
CA ARG A 73 5.74 -22.20 19.00
C ARG A 73 5.20 -20.77 19.13
N LYS A 74 5.93 -19.74 18.67
CA LYS A 74 5.45 -18.34 18.71
C LYS A 74 4.25 -18.11 17.79
N LEU A 75 4.27 -18.66 16.58
CA LEU A 75 3.23 -18.41 15.57
C LEU A 75 1.95 -19.19 15.82
N PHE A 76 2.08 -20.45 16.24
CA PHE A 76 0.93 -21.35 16.31
C PHE A 76 0.52 -21.69 17.73
N GLY A 77 1.34 -21.35 18.73
CA GLY A 77 1.19 -21.78 20.13
C GLY A 77 1.25 -23.30 20.19
N GLU A 78 2.31 -23.90 20.74
CA GLU A 78 2.42 -25.37 20.84
C GLU A 78 1.09 -26.01 21.27
N LYS A 79 0.35 -26.61 20.32
CA LYS A 79 -0.68 -27.59 20.60
C LYS A 79 0.06 -28.89 20.84
N ASN A 80 -0.03 -29.36 22.08
CA ASN A 80 0.42 -30.69 22.51
C ASN A 80 -0.01 -31.78 21.53
#